data_AF-A0A7V9ST73-F1
#
_entry.id   AF-A0A7V9ST73-F1
#
_cell.length_a   1.000
_cell.length_b   1.000
_cell.length_c   1.000
_cell.angle_alpha   90.00
_cell.angle_beta   90.00
_cell.angle_gamma   90.00
#
_symmetry.space_group_name_H-M   'P 1'
#
loop_
_entity.id
_entity.type
_entity.pdbx_description
1 polymer ?
#
loop_
_entity_poly.entity_id
_entity_poly.type
_entity_poly.pdbx_seq_one_letter_code
_entity_poly.pdbx_strand_id
1 'polypeptide(L)'
;MFEILKHFESKYGTLKKKGLRIEGLSMIDPKRKKHVIMVSKPFMFDNRQLPKTYEGLDIKSKIEGGLPKEFAFNKDAVKKEYVWAPNKFEKYVDRCSEEIRKQFGNPEMSRVEMLDALAFGNFEAHKKKSLQLMAEGKIPPFKMN
;
A
#
# COMPACT_ATOMS: atom_id res chain seq x y z
N MET A 1 15.09 10.05 -17.71
CA MET A 1 13.77 9.70 -17.11
C MET A 1 13.14 8.47 -17.77
N PHE A 2 13.10 8.37 -19.11
CA PHE A 2 12.66 7.13 -19.80
C PHE A 2 13.55 5.91 -19.51
N GLU A 3 14.86 6.09 -19.37
CA GLU A 3 15.78 5.01 -18.98
C GLU A 3 15.51 4.50 -17.57
N ILE A 4 15.18 5.40 -16.62
CA ILE A 4 14.80 5.03 -15.24
C ILE A 4 13.57 4.11 -15.26
N LEU A 5 12.58 4.42 -16.09
CA LEU A 5 11.39 3.58 -16.23
C LEU A 5 11.74 2.21 -16.83
N LYS A 6 12.60 2.15 -17.85
CA LYS A 6 13.08 0.88 -18.42
C LYS A 6 13.84 0.03 -17.40
N HIS A 7 14.72 0.64 -16.61
CA HIS A 7 15.43 -0.05 -15.54
C HIS A 7 14.48 -0.55 -14.45
N PHE A 8 13.50 0.27 -14.07
CA PHE A 8 12.47 -0.10 -13.12
C PHE A 8 11.63 -1.28 -13.64
N GLU A 9 11.20 -1.25 -14.89
CA GLU A 9 10.46 -2.34 -15.52
C GLU A 9 11.29 -3.63 -15.65
N SER A 10 12.58 -3.52 -15.95
CA SER A 10 13.47 -4.68 -16.01
C SER A 10 13.65 -5.31 -14.62
N LYS A 11 13.88 -4.49 -13.59
CA LYS A 11 14.11 -4.95 -12.21
C LYS A 11 12.86 -5.52 -11.54
N TYR A 12 11.72 -4.85 -11.70
CA TYR A 12 10.46 -5.22 -11.02
C TYR A 12 9.46 -5.91 -11.95
N GLY A 13 9.83 -6.17 -13.20
CA GLY A 13 8.97 -6.82 -14.19
C GLY A 13 8.52 -8.23 -13.79
N THR A 14 9.32 -8.93 -12.98
CA THR A 14 8.94 -10.24 -12.42
C THR A 14 7.72 -10.16 -11.50
N LEU A 15 7.50 -9.02 -10.85
CA LEU A 15 6.34 -8.77 -9.98
C LEU A 15 5.04 -8.63 -10.78
N LYS A 16 5.10 -8.46 -12.11
CA LYS A 16 3.91 -8.50 -12.97
C LYS A 16 3.15 -9.82 -12.85
N LYS A 17 3.87 -10.94 -12.63
CA LYS A 17 3.26 -12.25 -12.35
C LYS A 17 2.45 -12.29 -11.05
N LYS A 18 2.75 -11.38 -10.11
CA LYS A 18 2.04 -11.21 -8.84
C LYS A 18 0.95 -10.12 -8.91
N GLY A 19 0.63 -9.64 -10.11
CA GLY A 19 -0.40 -8.62 -10.33
C GLY A 19 0.10 -7.17 -10.29
N LEU A 20 1.41 -6.91 -10.22
CA LEU A 20 1.93 -5.55 -10.38
C LEU A 20 1.77 -5.09 -11.83
N ARG A 21 1.19 -3.93 -12.03
CA ARG A 21 1.12 -3.23 -13.32
C ARG A 21 1.90 -1.93 -13.21
N ILE A 22 2.83 -1.71 -14.12
CA ILE A 22 3.62 -0.49 -14.17
C ILE A 22 2.92 0.43 -15.17
N GLU A 23 2.34 1.52 -14.68
CA GLU A 23 1.58 2.48 -15.51
C GLU A 23 2.54 3.44 -16.23
N GLY A 24 3.68 3.75 -15.61
CA GLY A 24 4.71 4.61 -16.18
C GLY A 24 4.98 5.85 -15.33
N LEU A 25 5.50 6.90 -15.96
CA LEU A 25 5.78 8.17 -15.30
C LEU A 25 4.53 9.05 -15.27
N SER A 26 4.21 9.59 -14.10
CA SER A 26 3.08 10.49 -13.91
C SER A 26 3.52 11.76 -13.18
N MET A 27 2.96 12.91 -13.56
CA MET A 27 3.22 14.18 -12.90
C MET A 27 2.13 14.43 -11.85
N ILE A 28 2.52 14.48 -10.58
CA ILE A 28 1.57 14.66 -9.46
C ILE A 28 1.49 16.10 -8.96
N ASP A 29 2.52 16.90 -9.24
CA ASP A 29 2.56 18.31 -8.88
C ASP A 29 3.09 19.10 -10.09
N PRO A 30 2.18 19.69 -10.89
CA PRO A 30 2.56 20.50 -12.04
C PRO A 30 3.37 21.74 -11.65
N LYS A 31 3.08 22.34 -10.49
CA LYS A 31 3.75 23.57 -10.03
C LYS A 31 5.20 23.30 -9.67
N ARG A 32 5.48 22.18 -9.00
CA ARG A 32 6.84 21.76 -8.62
C ARG A 32 7.50 20.82 -9.64
N LYS A 33 6.84 20.58 -10.78
CA LYS A 33 7.24 19.61 -11.82
C LYS A 33 7.62 18.23 -11.25
N LYS A 34 6.90 17.79 -10.21
CA LYS A 34 7.23 16.56 -9.49
C LYS A 34 6.69 15.34 -10.26
N HIS A 35 7.61 14.51 -10.73
CA HIS A 35 7.32 13.26 -11.41
C HIS A 35 7.42 12.08 -10.43
N VAL A 36 6.59 11.08 -10.64
CA VAL A 36 6.58 9.81 -9.89
C VAL A 36 6.44 8.64 -10.85
N ILE A 37 6.90 7.48 -10.41
CA ILE A 37 6.60 6.22 -11.08
C ILE A 37 5.27 5.72 -10.53
N MET A 38 4.26 5.64 -11.40
CA MET A 38 2.95 5.13 -11.05
C MET A 38 2.87 3.63 -11.33
N VAL A 39 2.40 2.89 -10.32
CA VAL A 39 2.17 1.45 -10.42
C VAL A 39 0.77 1.13 -9.90
N SER A 40 0.11 0.14 -10.48
CA SER A 40 -1.15 -0.41 -10.03
C SER A 40 -0.89 -1.82 -9.49
N LYS A 41 -1.52 -2.23 -8.40
CA LYS A 41 -1.30 -3.54 -7.78
C LYS A 41 -2.54 -4.04 -7.06
N PRO A 42 -2.74 -5.35 -6.88
CA PRO A 42 -3.82 -5.86 -6.06
C PRO A 42 -3.65 -5.43 -4.60
N PHE A 43 -4.75 -5.46 -3.84
CA PHE A 43 -4.72 -5.16 -2.40
C PHE A 43 -3.73 -6.08 -1.67
N MET A 44 -3.84 -7.38 -1.92
CA MET A 44 -2.94 -8.38 -1.38
C MET A 44 -1.68 -8.44 -2.23
N PHE A 45 -0.76 -7.51 -1.97
CA PHE A 45 0.53 -7.41 -2.62
C PHE A 45 1.59 -7.02 -1.60
N ASP A 46 2.74 -7.69 -1.63
CA ASP A 46 3.86 -7.39 -0.73
C ASP A 46 4.49 -6.03 -1.05
N ASN A 47 4.14 -5.03 -0.26
CA ASN A 47 4.68 -3.69 -0.44
C ASN A 47 6.19 -3.61 -0.13
N ARG A 48 6.77 -4.59 0.57
CA ARG A 48 8.22 -4.62 0.86
C ARG A 48 9.05 -4.91 -0.39
N GLN A 49 8.46 -5.54 -1.39
CA GLN A 49 9.12 -5.84 -2.67
C GLN A 49 9.26 -4.60 -3.57
N LEU A 50 8.61 -3.48 -3.22
CA LEU A 50 8.70 -2.21 -3.94
C LEU A 50 9.34 -1.13 -3.06
N PRO A 51 10.35 -0.40 -3.56
CA PRO A 51 10.90 0.71 -2.80
C PRO A 51 9.92 1.89 -2.81
N LYS A 52 10.06 2.80 -1.82
CA LYS A 52 9.30 4.06 -1.78
C LYS A 52 9.80 5.07 -2.82
N THR A 53 11.09 5.00 -3.13
CA THR A 53 11.79 5.87 -4.08
C THR A 53 12.73 5.03 -4.95
N TYR A 54 12.84 5.34 -6.24
CA TYR A 54 13.74 4.68 -7.17
C TYR A 54 14.44 5.72 -8.05
N GLU A 55 15.77 5.75 -8.00
CA GLU A 55 16.62 6.70 -8.75
C GLU A 55 16.15 8.17 -8.62
N GLY A 56 15.74 8.57 -7.41
CA GLY A 56 15.26 9.93 -7.10
C GLY A 56 13.79 10.21 -7.42
N LEU A 57 13.06 9.26 -8.00
CA LEU A 57 11.62 9.37 -8.23
C LEU A 57 10.83 8.65 -7.13
N ASP A 58 9.78 9.29 -6.60
CA ASP A 58 8.83 8.62 -5.71
C ASP A 58 8.04 7.56 -6.48
N ILE A 59 7.71 6.46 -5.83
CA ILE A 59 6.81 5.44 -6.38
C ILE A 59 5.43 5.60 -5.74
N LYS A 60 4.41 5.70 -6.60
CA LYS A 60 3.02 5.79 -6.18
C LYS A 60 2.27 4.55 -6.64
N SER A 61 1.84 3.75 -5.67
CA SER A 61 1.00 2.58 -5.90
C SER A 61 -0.47 2.93 -5.81
N LYS A 62 -1.25 2.53 -6.82
CA LYS A 62 -2.70 2.44 -6.80
C LYS A 62 -3.11 1.01 -6.54
N ILE A 63 -4.20 0.82 -5.79
CA ILE A 63 -4.77 -0.50 -5.58
C ILE A 63 -5.82 -0.73 -6.68
N GLU A 64 -5.63 -1.77 -7.47
CA GLU A 64 -6.51 -2.19 -8.54
C GLU A 64 -7.27 -3.46 -8.12
N GLY A 65 -8.58 -3.48 -8.34
CA GLY A 65 -9.47 -4.58 -7.94
C GLY A 65 -10.35 -4.29 -6.72
N GLY A 66 -11.01 -5.34 -6.22
CA GLY A 66 -11.90 -5.25 -5.07
C GLY A 66 -11.12 -5.11 -3.77
N LEU A 67 -11.48 -4.11 -2.96
CA LEU A 67 -11.03 -4.02 -1.57
C LEU A 67 -11.79 -5.05 -0.72
N PRO A 68 -11.13 -5.67 0.29
CA PRO A 68 -11.82 -6.52 1.25
C PRO A 68 -12.96 -5.77 1.95
N LYS A 69 -13.95 -6.50 2.47
CA LYS A 69 -15.13 -5.91 3.14
C LYS A 69 -14.76 -4.94 4.27
N GLU A 70 -13.63 -5.17 4.94
CA GLU A 70 -13.09 -4.33 6.01
C GLU A 70 -12.63 -2.95 5.50
N PHE A 71 -12.15 -2.90 4.25
CA PHE A 71 -11.68 -1.71 3.55
C PHE A 71 -12.69 -1.15 2.55
N ALA A 72 -13.82 -1.83 2.34
CA ALA A 72 -14.92 -1.36 1.52
C ALA A 72 -15.46 -0.05 2.13
N PHE A 73 -15.39 1.02 1.35
CA PHE A 73 -15.82 2.35 1.76
C PHE A 73 -17.12 2.70 1.04
N ASN A 74 -18.06 3.29 1.78
CA ASN A 74 -19.17 4.03 1.19
C ASN A 74 -18.74 5.50 1.11
N LYS A 75 -19.04 6.21 0.01
CA LYS A 75 -18.55 7.60 -0.21
C LYS A 75 -18.90 8.55 0.96
N ASP A 76 -20.00 8.30 1.66
CA ASP A 76 -20.43 9.06 2.85
C ASP A 76 -19.65 8.75 4.14
N ALA A 77 -19.04 7.57 4.26
CA ALA A 77 -18.34 7.12 5.46
C ALA A 77 -16.90 7.66 5.56
N VAL A 78 -16.34 8.20 4.47
CA VAL A 78 -14.96 8.71 4.41
C VAL A 78 -14.72 9.87 5.40
N LYS A 79 -15.79 10.61 5.76
CA LYS A 79 -15.71 11.67 6.76
C LYS A 79 -15.75 11.15 8.21
N LYS A 80 -16.26 9.95 8.44
CA LYS A 80 -16.47 9.38 9.79
C LYS A 80 -15.38 8.39 10.19
N GLU A 81 -14.81 7.65 9.24
CA GLU A 81 -13.85 6.59 9.54
C GLU A 81 -12.66 6.58 8.58
N TYR A 82 -11.46 6.44 9.14
CA TYR A 82 -10.24 6.32 8.37
C TYR A 82 -10.15 4.94 7.72
N VAL A 83 -10.25 4.89 6.38
CA VAL A 83 -10.23 3.64 5.58
C VAL A 83 -8.96 2.83 5.81
N TRP A 84 -7.82 3.50 5.98
CA TRP A 84 -6.51 2.88 6.18
C TRP A 84 -6.11 2.73 7.65
N ALA A 85 -7.09 2.63 8.56
CA ALA A 85 -6.82 2.48 9.98
C ALA A 85 -6.02 1.20 10.29
N PRO A 86 -4.97 1.27 11.14
CA PRO A 86 -4.17 0.11 11.56
C PRO A 86 -5.02 -1.06 12.06
N ASN A 87 -6.09 -0.76 12.82
CA ASN A 87 -7.02 -1.77 13.35
C ASN A 87 -7.70 -2.60 12.23
N LYS A 88 -7.98 -2.00 11.07
CA LYS A 88 -8.55 -2.73 9.92
C LYS A 88 -7.57 -3.72 9.32
N PHE A 89 -6.29 -3.35 9.24
CA PHE A 89 -5.24 -4.27 8.81
C PHE A 89 -5.10 -5.44 9.77
N GLU A 90 -5.15 -5.19 11.08
CA GLU A 90 -5.12 -6.24 12.09
C GLU A 90 -6.28 -7.22 11.97
N LYS A 91 -7.52 -6.71 11.83
CA LYS A 91 -8.71 -7.55 11.63
C LYS A 91 -8.65 -8.35 10.34
N TYR A 92 -8.17 -7.74 9.27
CA TYR A 92 -8.05 -8.42 7.98
C TYR A 92 -6.99 -9.51 8.02
N VAL A 93 -5.82 -9.24 8.60
CA VAL A 93 -4.77 -10.26 8.76
C VAL A 93 -5.24 -11.39 9.65
N ASP A 94 -5.94 -11.10 10.75
CA ASP A 94 -6.47 -12.14 11.64
C ASP A 94 -7.46 -13.05 10.92
N ARG A 95 -8.39 -12.47 10.15
CA ARG A 95 -9.40 -13.20 9.38
C ARG A 95 -8.85 -13.95 8.15
N CYS A 96 -7.92 -13.34 7.41
CA CYS A 96 -7.42 -13.84 6.12
C CYS A 96 -5.96 -14.30 6.16
N SER A 97 -5.41 -14.58 7.36
CA SER A 97 -3.99 -14.98 7.54
C SER A 97 -3.58 -16.16 6.66
N GLU A 98 -4.43 -17.17 6.52
CA GLU A 98 -4.16 -18.34 5.67
C GLU A 98 -4.10 -18.01 4.18
N GLU A 99 -5.01 -17.14 3.69
CA GLU A 99 -5.00 -16.68 2.29
C GLU A 99 -3.76 -15.83 2.00
N ILE A 100 -3.39 -14.96 2.94
CA ILE A 100 -2.17 -14.15 2.86
C ILE A 100 -0.96 -15.09 2.77
N ARG A 101 -0.83 -16.08 3.66
CA ARG A 101 0.28 -17.05 3.60
C ARG A 101 0.39 -17.76 2.25
N LYS A 102 -0.73 -18.23 1.72
CA LYS A 102 -0.80 -18.90 0.41
C LYS A 102 -0.37 -17.98 -0.72
N GLN A 103 -0.88 -16.76 -0.76
CA GLN A 103 -0.60 -15.83 -1.85
C GLN A 103 0.82 -15.28 -1.81
N PHE A 104 1.35 -15.04 -0.61
CA PHE A 104 2.74 -14.61 -0.43
C PHE A 104 3.73 -15.77 -0.63
N GLY A 105 3.24 -17.01 -0.69
CA GLY A 105 4.05 -18.21 -0.87
C GLY A 105 4.92 -18.53 0.34
N ASN A 106 4.54 -18.06 1.53
CA ASN A 106 5.27 -18.28 2.77
C ASN A 106 4.34 -18.81 3.88
N PRO A 107 4.31 -20.13 4.11
CA PRO A 107 3.43 -20.78 5.10
C PRO A 107 3.71 -20.36 6.55
N GLU A 108 4.95 -19.97 6.87
CA GLU A 108 5.38 -19.61 8.23
C GLU A 108 5.37 -18.11 8.49
N MET A 109 4.82 -17.31 7.56
CA MET A 109 4.77 -15.86 7.71
C MET A 109 4.05 -15.49 9.01
N SER A 110 4.72 -14.65 9.82
CA SER A 110 4.20 -14.17 11.09
C SER A 110 3.14 -13.07 10.89
N ARG A 111 2.22 -12.91 11.85
CA ARG A 111 1.19 -11.84 11.82
C ARG A 111 1.80 -10.45 11.57
N VAL A 112 2.93 -10.17 12.22
CA VAL A 112 3.68 -8.91 12.06
C VAL A 112 4.17 -8.73 10.63
N GLU A 113 4.73 -9.78 10.03
CA GLU A 113 5.22 -9.70 8.64
C GLU A 113 4.09 -9.50 7.63
N MET A 114 2.94 -10.16 7.84
CA MET A 114 1.75 -9.94 7.00
C MET A 114 1.28 -8.49 7.09
N LEU A 115 1.26 -7.94 8.32
CA LEU A 115 0.91 -6.56 8.56
C LEU A 115 1.90 -5.61 7.90
N ASP A 116 3.21 -5.83 8.03
CA ASP A 116 4.23 -5.02 7.37
C ASP A 116 4.10 -5.07 5.85
N ALA A 117 3.88 -6.26 5.31
CA ALA A 117 3.74 -6.46 3.89
C ALA A 117 2.50 -5.77 3.30
N LEU A 118 1.38 -5.77 4.02
CA LEU A 118 0.14 -5.08 3.61
C LEU A 118 0.17 -3.58 3.90
N ALA A 119 0.71 -3.15 5.05
CA ALA A 119 0.73 -1.77 5.51
C ALA A 119 1.93 -0.99 4.97
N PHE A 120 1.99 -0.84 3.65
CA PHE A 120 2.95 0.02 2.95
C PHE A 120 4.44 -0.29 3.28
N GLY A 121 4.73 -1.53 3.67
CA GLY A 121 6.07 -2.03 3.97
C GLY A 121 6.50 -1.88 5.43
N ASN A 122 5.75 -1.15 6.27
CA ASN A 122 6.05 -1.02 7.71
C ASN A 122 4.79 -0.60 8.48
N PHE A 123 4.22 -1.55 9.21
CA PHE A 123 2.99 -1.37 9.98
C PHE A 123 3.19 -0.43 11.17
N GLU A 124 4.32 -0.53 11.88
CA GLU A 124 4.59 0.30 13.05
C GLU A 124 4.72 1.78 12.66
N ALA A 125 5.43 2.07 11.57
CA ALA A 125 5.56 3.41 11.01
C ALA A 125 4.20 3.94 10.53
N HIS A 126 3.38 3.09 9.90
CA HIS A 126 2.01 3.45 9.50
C HIS A 126 1.13 3.75 10.71
N LYS A 127 1.25 2.97 11.79
CA LYS A 127 0.53 3.17 13.06
C LYS A 127 0.90 4.51 13.69
N LYS A 128 2.19 4.81 13.83
CA LYS A 128 2.69 6.09 14.36
C LYS A 128 2.21 7.27 13.52
N LYS A 129 2.33 7.16 12.19
CA LYS A 129 1.88 8.20 11.27
C LYS A 129 0.37 8.42 11.33
N SER A 130 -0.43 7.36 11.42
CA SER A 130 -1.88 7.46 11.55
C SER A 130 -2.26 8.14 12.86
N LEU A 131 -1.63 7.77 13.97
CA LEU A 131 -1.85 8.43 15.27
C LEU A 131 -1.49 9.92 15.23
N GLN A 132 -0.35 10.25 14.60
CA GLN A 132 0.05 11.64 14.43
C GLN A 132 -0.94 12.43 13.57
N LEU A 133 -1.37 11.88 12.43
CA LEU A 133 -2.35 12.52 11.56
C LEU A 133 -3.73 12.67 12.23
N MET A 134 -4.09 11.73 13.10
CA MET A 134 -5.30 11.80 13.92
C MET A 134 -5.18 12.93 14.96
N ALA A 135 -4.04 13.03 15.65
CA ALA A 135 -3.76 14.13 16.57
C ALA A 135 -3.72 15.50 15.88
N GLU A 136 -3.20 15.57 14.65
CA GLU A 136 -3.19 16.76 13.81
C GLU A 136 -4.56 17.08 13.18
N GLY A 137 -5.59 16.24 13.38
CA GLY A 137 -6.93 16.43 12.81
C GLY A 137 -7.01 16.25 11.28
N LYS A 138 -5.94 15.74 10.65
CA LYS A 138 -5.87 15.51 9.20
C LYS A 138 -6.65 14.28 8.75
N ILE A 139 -6.90 13.34 9.66
CA ILE A 139 -7.72 12.15 9.41
C ILE A 139 -8.79 12.00 10.50
N PRO A 140 -9.95 11.39 10.19
CA PRO A 140 -10.99 11.15 11.18
C PRO A 140 -10.47 10.29 12.33
N PRO A 141 -10.92 10.56 13.58
CA PRO A 141 -10.57 9.74 14.72
C PRO A 141 -11.07 8.32 14.53
N PHE A 142 -10.22 7.33 14.79
CA PHE A 142 -10.57 5.92 14.72
C PHE A 142 -10.26 5.25 16.05
N LYS A 143 -11.10 4.29 16.47
CA LYS A 143 -10.84 3.51 17.68
C LYS A 143 -9.79 2.44 17.37
N MET A 144 -8.65 2.51 18.07
CA MET A 144 -7.83 1.33 18.28
C MET A 144 -8.56 0.44 19.29
N ASN A 145 -8.68 -0.84 18.97
CA ASN A 145 -9.15 -1.84 19.93
C ASN A 145 -8.01 -2.20 20.88
#